data_AF-A0A3A8GQN2-F1
#
_entry.id   AF-A0A3A8GQN2-F1
#
_cell.length_a   1.000
_cell.length_b   1.000
_cell.length_c   1.000
_cell.angle_alpha   90.00
_cell.angle_beta   90.00
_cell.angle_gamma   90.00
#
_symmetry.space_group_name_H-M   'P 1'
#
loop_
_entity.id
_entity.type
_entity.pdbx_description
1 polymer ?
#
loop_
_entity_poly.entity_id
_entity_poly.type
_entity_poly.pdbx_seq_one_letter_code
_entity_poly.pdbx_strand_id
1 'polypeptide(L)' 'MENMTMTSESPVSQDNEGWIVRVKVGGRIQEVRCTSEDQARYFAAVLAFNAARPSRMRN' A
#
# COMPACT_ATOMS: atom_id res chain seq x y z
N MET A 1 13.64 12.78 19.73
CA MET A 1 14.19 12.30 18.44
C MET A 1 13.30 12.86 17.36
N GLU A 2 13.80 13.89 16.70
CA GLU A 2 13.15 14.56 15.57
C GLU A 2 13.40 13.76 14.28
N ASN A 3 12.55 14.00 13.28
CA ASN A 3 12.69 13.65 11.86
C ASN A 3 12.45 12.19 11.43
N MET A 4 11.27 11.96 10.83
CA MET A 4 11.16 11.27 9.54
C MET A 4 9.95 11.82 8.77
N THR A 5 10.17 12.96 8.12
CA THR A 5 9.50 13.33 6.88
C THR A 5 9.76 12.23 5.84
N MET A 6 8.94 11.18 5.80
CA MET A 6 8.86 10.30 4.62
C MET A 6 7.84 10.87 3.64
N THR A 7 8.19 12.02 3.07
CA THR A 7 7.67 12.48 1.78
C THR A 7 8.30 11.63 0.67
N SER A 8 7.79 10.42 0.56
CA SER A 8 7.70 9.59 -0.63
C SER A 8 6.80 8.45 -0.19
N GLU A 9 5.51 8.54 -0.50
CA GLU A 9 4.52 7.49 -0.16
C GLU A 9 4.82 6.23 -0.96
N SER A 10 5.97 5.62 -0.72
CA SER A 10 6.22 4.24 -1.08
C SER A 10 5.07 3.44 -0.49
N PRO A 11 4.33 2.67 -1.29
CA PRO A 11 3.17 1.93 -0.80
C PRO A 11 3.56 0.85 0.21
N VAL A 12 4.85 0.63 0.45
CA VAL A 12 5.40 -0.31 1.43
C VAL A 12 6.17 0.48 2.48
N SER A 13 5.91 0.23 3.75
CA SER A 13 6.67 0.75 4.88
C SER A 13 6.97 -0.38 5.87
N GLN A 14 8.06 -0.27 6.61
CA GLN A 14 8.37 -1.20 7.69
C GLN A 14 7.71 -0.70 8.99
N ASP A 15 7.14 -1.62 9.75
CA ASP A 15 6.56 -1.37 11.08
C ASP A 15 7.27 -2.25 12.13
N ASN A 16 7.09 -1.98 13.42
CA ASN A 16 7.76 -2.73 14.51
C ASN A 16 7.41 -4.23 14.49
N GLU A 17 6.24 -4.60 13.97
CA GLU A 17 5.76 -5.98 13.92
C GLU A 17 5.91 -6.64 12.53
N GLY A 18 6.45 -5.92 11.53
CA GLY A 18 6.61 -6.45 10.17
C GLY A 18 6.60 -5.38 9.09
N TRP A 19 5.82 -5.61 8.04
CA TRP A 19 5.70 -4.73 6.88
C TRP A 19 4.27 -4.31 6.67
N ILE A 20 4.06 -3.06 6.28
CA ILE A 20 2.74 -2.50 6.03
C ILE A 20 2.65 -1.93 4.62
N VAL A 21 1.57 -2.28 3.94
CA VAL A 21 1.26 -1.81 2.60
C VAL A 21 0.09 -0.85 2.67
N ARG A 22 0.24 0.36 2.15
CA ARG A 22 -0.80 1.39 2.09
C ARG A 22 -1.00 1.84 0.65
N VAL A 23 -2.17 1.56 0.09
CA VAL A 23 -2.51 1.96 -1.29
C VAL A 23 -3.84 2.69 -1.32
N LYS A 24 -3.86 3.86 -1.97
CA LYS A 24 -5.09 4.63 -2.16
C LYS A 24 -5.85 4.12 -3.39
N VAL A 25 -7.04 3.59 -3.18
CA VAL A 25 -7.93 3.04 -4.21
C VAL A 25 -9.29 3.74 -4.14
N GLY A 26 -9.70 4.40 -5.21
CA GLY A 26 -11.02 5.05 -5.28
C GLY A 26 -11.29 6.06 -4.14
N GLY A 27 -10.26 6.75 -3.66
CA GLY A 27 -10.37 7.72 -2.56
C GLY A 27 -10.30 7.12 -1.16
N ARG A 28 -10.18 5.80 -1.01
CA ARG A 28 -9.99 5.10 0.27
C ARG A 28 -8.57 4.53 0.38
N ILE A 29 -8.02 4.48 1.59
CA ILE A 29 -6.73 3.82 1.85
C ILE A 29 -7.02 2.35 2.21
N GLN A 30 -6.41 1.43 1.48
CA GLN A 30 -6.35 0.02 1.86
C GLN A 30 -5.02 -0.23 2.55
N GLU A 31 -5.07 -0.87 3.72
CA GLU A 31 -3.90 -1.21 4.52
C GLU A 31 -3.78 -2.74 4.64
N VAL A 32 -2.60 -3.29 4.35
CA VAL A 32 -2.30 -4.72 4.47
C VAL A 32 -1.03 -4.90 5.30
N ARG A 33 -1.09 -5.72 6.35
CA ARG A 33 0.07 -6.11 7.14
C ARG A 33 0.65 -7.41 6.60
N CYS A 34 1.98 -7.45 6.47
CA CYS A 34 2.75 -8.56 5.94
C CYS A 34 3.87 -8.92 6.92
N THR A 35 4.27 -10.18 6.95
CA THR A 35 5.36 -10.64 7.84
C THR A 35 6.74 -10.53 7.18
N SER A 36 6.78 -10.26 5.87
CA SER A 36 8.01 -10.15 5.09
C SER A 36 7.92 -9.06 4.03
N GLU A 37 9.08 -8.52 3.64
CA GLU A 37 9.18 -7.45 2.65
C GLU A 37 8.69 -7.91 1.27
N ASP A 38 9.02 -9.15 0.89
CA ASP A 38 8.64 -9.71 -0.41
C ASP A 38 7.11 -9.81 -0.57
N GLN A 39 6.41 -10.25 0.48
CA GLN A 39 4.95 -10.22 0.53
C GLN A 39 4.41 -8.79 0.40
N ALA A 40 5.00 -7.83 1.10
CA ALA A 40 4.56 -6.44 1.05
C ALA A 40 4.73 -5.84 -0.35
N ARG A 41 5.86 -6.13 -1.02
CA ARG A 41 6.10 -5.72 -2.42
C ARG A 41 5.11 -6.37 -3.38
N TYR A 42 4.82 -7.67 -3.21
CA TYR A 42 3.82 -8.37 -4.00
C TYR A 42 2.42 -7.72 -3.85
N PHE A 43 1.97 -7.47 -2.61
CA PHE A 43 0.68 -6.84 -2.36
C PHE A 43 0.63 -5.41 -2.87
N ALA A 44 1.69 -4.62 -2.72
CA ALA A 44 1.76 -3.27 -3.27
C ALA A 44 1.57 -3.26 -4.79
N ALA A 45 2.22 -4.18 -5.51
CA ALA A 45 2.04 -4.33 -6.95
C ALA A 45 0.60 -4.71 -7.31
N VAL A 46 0.05 -5.77 -6.70
CA VAL A 46 -1.31 -6.26 -6.98
C VAL A 46 -2.36 -5.18 -6.69
N LEU A 47 -2.25 -4.48 -5.57
CA LEU A 47 -3.18 -3.44 -5.18
C LEU A 47 -3.08 -2.22 -6.11
N ALA A 48 -1.87 -1.84 -6.55
CA ALA A 48 -1.69 -0.76 -7.53
C ALA A 48 -2.33 -1.10 -8.88
N PHE A 49 -2.18 -2.33 -9.37
CA PHE A 49 -2.83 -2.79 -10.61
C PHE A 49 -4.36 -2.82 -10.49
N ASN A 50 -4.90 -3.21 -9.33
CA ASN A 50 -6.34 -3.18 -9.08
C ASN A 50 -6.87 -1.74 -8.90
N ALA A 51 -6.09 -0.85 -8.30
CA ALA A 51 -6.44 0.56 -8.15
C ALA A 51 -6.60 1.29 -9.49
N ALA A 52 -5.81 0.87 -10.48
CA ALA A 52 -5.82 1.43 -11.83
C ALA A 52 -7.00 0.96 -12.69
N ARG A 53 -7.74 -0.09 -12.29
CA ARG A 53 -8.94 -0.50 -13.03
C ARG A 53 -10.08 0.46 -12.67
N PRO A 54 -10.55 1.29 -13.61
CA PRO A 54 -11.72 2.10 -13.34
C PRO A 54 -12.89 1.16 -13.06
N SER A 55 -13.58 1.36 -11.93
CA SER A 55 -14.84 0.72 -11.59
C SER A 55 -15.98 1.19 -12.52
N ARG A 56 -15.76 1.17 -13.84
CA ARG A 56 -16.78 1.36 -14.88
C ARG A 56 -17.33 0.01 -15.28
N MET A 57 -18.09 -0.58 -14.37
CA MET A 57 -19.18 -1.47 -14.75
C MET A 57 -20.32 -1.21 -13.78
N ARG A 58 -21.04 -0.11 -14.03
CA ARG A 58 -22.35 0.15 -13.45
C ARG A 58 -23.35 -0.19 -14.55
N ASN A 59 -23.97 -1.36 -14.44
CA ASN A 59 -25.14 -1.73 -15.23
C ASN A 59 -26.39 -1.27 -14.50
#